data_AF-A0A1H0VZI5-F1
#
_entry.id   AF-A0A1H0VZI5-F1
#
_cell.length_a   1.000
_cell.length_b   1.000
_cell.length_c   1.000
_cell.angle_alpha   90.00
_cell.angle_beta   90.00
_cell.angle_gamma   90.00
#
_symmetry.space_group_name_H-M   'P 1'
#
loop_
_entity.id
_entity.type
_entity.pdbx_description
1 polymer ?
#
loop_
_entity_poly.entity_id
_entity_poly.type
_entity_poly.pdbx_seq_one_letter_code
_entity_poly.pdbx_strand_id
1 'polypeptide(L)'
;MNIKIDYEQDIGVVENYKGGIFMPTGNKLETALASAKGLGADMKTFSLDTDNEQAKQMFNELATTMGTVEQSIQSRLDFVKQEEPQYNK
;
A
#
# COMPACT_ATOMS: atom_id res chain seq x y z
N MET A 1 18.24 -29.81 14.08
CA MET A 1 17.43 -28.58 14.17
C MET A 1 17.15 -28.15 12.74
N ASN A 2 15.92 -28.38 12.27
CA ASN A 2 15.40 -27.86 11.01
C ASN A 2 14.00 -27.34 11.34
N ILE A 3 13.82 -26.03 11.32
CA ILE A 3 12.53 -25.38 11.56
C ILE A 3 11.76 -25.50 10.24
N LYS A 4 10.78 -26.39 10.18
CA LYS A 4 9.76 -26.39 9.13
C LYS A 4 8.69 -25.39 9.56
N ILE A 5 8.43 -24.40 8.71
CA ILE A 5 7.28 -23.51 8.88
C ILE A 5 6.14 -24.20 8.11
N ASP A 6 5.24 -24.85 8.83
CA ASP A 6 4.08 -25.55 8.27
C ASP A 6 3.03 -24.52 7.84
N TYR A 7 2.80 -24.44 6.53
CA TYR A 7 1.66 -23.74 5.94
C TYR A 7 0.54 -24.78 5.73
N GLU A 8 -0.22 -25.10 6.78
CA GLU A 8 -1.51 -25.79 6.65
C GLU A 8 -2.58 -24.70 6.34
N GLN A 9 -3.05 -24.56 5.10
CA GLN A 9 -4.16 -25.33 4.49
C GLN A 9 -5.48 -25.19 5.28
N ASP A 10 -6.06 -23.98 5.28
CA ASP A 10 -7.52 -23.82 5.42
C ASP A 10 -8.09 -23.28 4.11
N ILE A 11 -8.22 -24.20 3.14
CA ILE A 11 -8.94 -24.00 1.88
C ILE A 11 -10.39 -24.45 2.08
N GLY A 12 -11.16 -23.65 2.80
CA GLY A 12 -12.60 -23.82 2.98
C GLY A 12 -13.40 -23.38 1.75
N VAL A 13 -14.01 -24.37 1.09
CA VAL A 13 -15.11 -24.32 0.10
C VAL A 13 -14.83 -23.63 -1.25
N VAL A 14 -14.44 -24.47 -2.20
CA VAL A 14 -14.42 -24.26 -3.66
C VAL A 14 -15.85 -24.20 -4.21
N GLU A 15 -16.42 -23.01 -4.38
CA GLU A 15 -17.50 -22.78 -5.37
C GLU A 15 -17.16 -21.57 -6.26
N ASN A 16 -16.91 -21.86 -7.54
CA ASN A 16 -16.77 -20.94 -8.68
C ASN A 16 -15.48 -20.10 -8.80
N TYR A 17 -14.37 -20.78 -9.07
CA TYR A 17 -13.18 -20.16 -9.65
C TYR A 17 -13.40 -19.78 -11.13
N LYS A 18 -13.72 -18.51 -11.39
CA LYS A 18 -13.42 -17.85 -12.68
C LYS A 18 -12.35 -16.78 -12.46
N GLY A 19 -11.07 -17.17 -12.54
CA GLY A 19 -9.97 -16.31 -12.98
C GLY A 19 -9.47 -15.17 -12.09
N GLY A 20 -9.63 -15.20 -10.76
CA GLY A 20 -9.20 -14.10 -9.89
C GLY A 20 -7.74 -14.23 -9.41
N ILE A 21 -6.82 -13.42 -9.96
CA ILE A 21 -5.55 -13.12 -9.28
C ILE A 21 -5.91 -12.50 -7.92
N PHE A 22 -5.37 -13.04 -6.83
CA PHE A 22 -5.58 -12.57 -5.45
C PHE A 22 -5.31 -11.06 -5.35
N MET A 23 -6.35 -10.23 -5.46
CA MET A 23 -6.24 -8.78 -5.33
C MET A 23 -6.18 -8.43 -3.84
N PRO A 24 -5.30 -7.51 -3.40
CA PRO A 24 -5.41 -6.93 -2.07
C PRO A 24 -6.81 -6.33 -1.90
N THR A 25 -7.51 -6.68 -0.82
CA THR A 25 -8.84 -6.14 -0.51
C THR A 25 -8.77 -4.62 -0.36
N GLY A 26 -9.87 -3.91 -0.66
CA GLY A 26 -9.93 -2.43 -0.56
C GLY A 26 -9.38 -1.89 0.77
N ASN A 27 -9.75 -2.49 1.90
CA ASN A 27 -9.25 -2.10 3.24
C ASN A 27 -7.72 -2.18 3.38
N LYS A 28 -7.07 -3.16 2.74
CA LYS A 28 -5.60 -3.28 2.76
C LYS A 28 -4.94 -2.18 1.93
N LEU A 29 -5.54 -1.83 0.79
CA LEU A 29 -5.08 -0.73 -0.05
C LEU A 29 -5.29 0.64 0.63
N GLU A 30 -6.41 0.84 1.34
CA GLU A 30 -6.65 2.04 2.14
C GLU A 30 -5.62 2.20 3.25
N THR A 31 -5.33 1.13 3.98
CA THR A 31 -4.26 1.12 5.00
C THR A 31 -2.90 1.46 4.40
N ALA A 32 -2.55 0.83 3.28
CA ALA A 32 -1.27 1.09 2.60
C ALA A 32 -1.17 2.53 2.11
N LEU A 33 -2.25 3.09 1.55
CA LEU A 33 -2.30 4.47 1.12
C LEU A 33 -2.12 5.45 2.30
N ALA A 34 -2.77 5.18 3.43
CA ALA A 34 -2.61 6.00 4.63
C ALA A 34 -1.16 5.98 5.15
N SER A 35 -0.53 4.80 5.18
CA SER A 35 0.88 4.67 5.57
C SER A 35 1.82 5.42 4.62
N ALA A 36 1.59 5.34 3.31
CA ALA A 36 2.39 6.07 2.32
C ALA A 36 2.29 7.60 2.52
N LYS A 37 1.06 8.10 2.75
CA LYS A 37 0.81 9.52 3.08
C LYS A 37 1.52 9.96 4.35
N GLY A 38 1.44 9.15 5.40
CA GLY A 38 2.14 9.40 6.67
C GLY A 38 3.65 9.52 6.45
N LEU A 39 4.24 8.54 5.79
CA LEU A 39 5.67 8.55 5.50
C LEU A 39 6.08 9.75 4.63
N GLY A 40 5.29 10.12 3.61
CA GLY A 40 5.53 11.31 2.79
C GLY A 40 5.50 12.60 3.61
N ALA A 41 4.59 12.71 4.58
CA ALA A 41 4.54 13.84 5.51
C ALA A 41 5.74 13.87 6.46
N ASP A 42 6.19 12.71 6.96
CA ASP A 42 7.39 12.60 7.79
C ASP A 42 8.62 13.06 7.01
N MET A 43 8.78 12.66 5.74
CA MET A 43 9.91 13.12 4.91
C MET A 43 9.90 14.64 4.73
N LYS A 44 8.74 15.26 4.51
CA LYS A 44 8.64 16.73 4.44
C LYS A 44 9.05 17.37 5.76
N THR A 45 8.59 16.82 6.88
CA THR A 45 8.95 17.30 8.22
C THR A 45 10.46 17.20 8.45
N PHE A 46 11.08 16.07 8.13
CA PHE A 46 12.53 15.90 8.29
C PHE A 46 13.34 16.84 7.41
N SER A 47 12.84 17.18 6.22
CA SER A 47 13.45 18.21 5.36
C SER A 47 13.40 19.60 5.99
N LEU A 48 12.34 19.92 6.75
CA LEU A 48 12.21 21.19 7.46
C LEU A 48 13.06 21.25 8.73
N ASP A 49 13.20 20.12 9.43
CA ASP A 49 13.89 20.03 10.73
C ASP A 49 15.41 19.93 10.61
N THR A 50 15.94 19.58 9.44
CA THR A 50 17.38 19.41 9.24
C THR A 50 18.03 20.69 8.71
N ASP A 51 19.19 21.06 9.24
CA ASP A 51 20.03 22.15 8.70
C ASP A 51 21.00 21.68 7.60
N ASN A 52 21.12 20.37 7.38
CA ASN A 52 22.01 19.82 6.36
C ASN A 52 21.36 19.90 4.97
N GLU A 53 21.91 20.74 4.09
CA GLU A 53 21.35 20.97 2.75
C GLU A 53 21.27 19.70 1.88
N GLN A 54 22.22 18.76 2.01
CA GLN A 54 22.15 17.48 1.28
C GLN A 54 21.00 16.61 1.81
N ALA A 55 20.82 16.56 3.12
CA ALA A 55 19.71 15.84 3.74
C ALA A 55 18.36 16.47 3.39
N LYS A 56 18.26 17.81 3.34
CA LYS A 56 17.04 18.52 2.89
C LYS A 56 16.63 18.06 1.50
N GLN A 57 17.59 18.05 0.56
CA GLN A 57 17.34 17.62 -0.81
C GLN A 57 16.90 16.15 -0.86
N MET A 58 17.62 15.26 -0.17
CA MET A 58 17.28 13.84 -0.09
C MET A 58 15.85 13.62 0.44
N PHE A 59 15.47 14.27 1.54
CA PHE A 59 14.12 14.13 2.10
C PHE A 59 13.03 14.70 1.19
N ASN A 60 13.29 15.79 0.47
CA ASN A 60 12.36 16.32 -0.52
C ASN A 60 12.16 15.36 -1.71
N GLU A 61 13.24 14.71 -2.17
CA GLU A 61 13.17 13.69 -3.23
C GLU A 61 12.38 12.45 -2.76
N LEU A 62 12.59 12.02 -1.52
CA LEU A 62 11.82 10.92 -0.91
C LEU A 62 10.33 11.29 -0.76
N ALA A 63 10.02 12.51 -0.31
CA ALA A 63 8.64 12.99 -0.23
C ALA A 63 7.95 13.02 -1.61
N THR A 64 8.69 13.42 -2.66
CA THR A 64 8.20 13.39 -4.05
C THR A 64 7.93 11.96 -4.51
N THR A 65 8.84 11.04 -4.19
CA THR A 65 8.69 9.61 -4.48
C THR A 65 7.45 9.03 -3.80
N MET A 66 7.18 9.42 -2.54
CA MET A 66 5.96 9.00 -1.84
C MET A 66 4.69 9.52 -2.52
N GLY A 67 4.71 10.74 -3.05
CA GLY A 67 3.59 11.24 -3.88
C GLY A 67 3.27 10.34 -5.08
N THR A 68 4.30 9.80 -5.76
CA THR A 68 4.11 8.84 -6.87
C THR A 68 3.57 7.49 -6.40
N VAL A 69 4.05 6.99 -5.25
CA VAL A 69 3.56 5.76 -4.63
C VAL A 69 2.09 5.90 -4.23
N GLU A 70 1.72 7.01 -3.59
CA GLU A 70 0.35 7.32 -3.21
C GLU A 70 -0.60 7.31 -4.42
N GLN A 71 -0.21 7.97 -5.52
CA GLN A 71 -1.01 7.99 -6.75
C GLN A 71 -1.22 6.58 -7.33
N SER A 72 -0.18 5.74 -7.28
CA SER A 72 -0.24 4.38 -7.79
C SER A 72 -1.18 3.50 -6.94
N ILE A 73 -1.10 3.62 -5.62
CA ILE A 73 -1.98 2.87 -4.70
C ILE A 73 -3.42 3.38 -4.81
N GLN A 74 -3.63 4.70 -4.89
CA GLN A 74 -4.97 5.29 -5.09
C GLN A 74 -5.62 4.78 -6.37
N SER A 75 -4.88 4.78 -7.49
CA SER A 75 -5.39 4.28 -8.77
C SER A 75 -5.83 2.81 -8.68
N ARG A 76 -5.09 1.99 -7.93
CA ARG A 76 -5.47 0.60 -7.69
C ARG A 76 -6.67 0.47 -6.77
N LEU A 77 -6.75 1.29 -5.73
CA LEU A 77 -7.89 1.32 -4.81
C LEU A 77 -9.18 1.69 -5.56
N ASP A 78 -9.12 2.69 -6.43
CA ASP A 78 -10.27 3.15 -7.22
C ASP A 78 -10.77 2.05 -8.16
N PHE A 79 -9.85 1.34 -8.82
CA PHE A 79 -10.18 0.16 -9.63
C PHE A 79 -10.87 -0.92 -8.79
N VAL A 80 -10.31 -1.28 -7.63
CA VAL A 80 -10.92 -2.31 -6.75
C VAL A 80 -12.31 -1.88 -6.25
N LYS A 81 -12.51 -0.61 -5.92
CA LYS A 81 -13.82 -0.07 -5.50
C LYS A 81 -14.87 -0.18 -6.61
N GLN A 82 -14.48 -0.02 -7.87
CA GLN A 82 -15.40 -0.16 -9.01
C GLN A 82 -15.78 -1.61 -9.28
N GLU A 83 -14.84 -2.54 -9.12
CA GLU A 83 -15.04 -3.98 -9.39
C GLU A 83 -15.75 -4.73 -8.25
N GLU A 84 -15.64 -4.25 -7.00
CA GLU A 84 -16.17 -4.95 -5.84
C GLU A 84 -17.61 -4.49 -5.47
N PRO A 85 -18.64 -5.36 -5.60
CA PRO A 85 -20.04 -5.00 -5.41
C PRO A 85 -20.39 -4.51 -4.00
N GLN A 86 -19.55 -4.75 -3.00
CA GLN A 86 -19.69 -4.18 -1.65
C GLN A 86 -19.52 -2.65 -1.58
N TYR A 87 -18.87 -2.01 -2.55
CA TYR A 87 -18.68 -0.55 -2.58
C TYR A 87 -19.68 0.20 -3.48
N ASN A 88 -20.44 -0.54 -4.29
CA ASN A 88 -21.41 0.02 -5.26
C ASN A 88 -22.87 -0.13 -4.81
N LYS A 89 -23.15 -0.22 -3.49
CA LYS A 89 -24.52 -0.31 -2.95
C LYS A 89 -25.08 1.04 -2.52
#